data_AF-A0A931KQK6-F1
#
_entry.id   AF-A0A931KQK6-F1
#
_cell.length_a   1.000
_cell.length_b   1.000
_cell.length_c   1.000
_cell.angle_alpha   90.00
_cell.angle_beta   90.00
_cell.angle_gamma   90.00
#
_symmetry.space_group_name_H-M   'P 1'
#
loop_
_entity.id
_entity.type
_entity.pdbx_description
1 polymer ?
#
loop_
_entity_poly.entity_id
_entity_poly.type
_entity_poly.pdbx_seq_one_letter_code
_entity_poly.pdbx_strand_id
1 'polypeptide(L)'
;MNTKFSLGAILLLTVIIFSCQKELSYETNAAPSDGSLQADGTGICLGNTVNGTYKADTALLSSNYVDVAVNVIVPGSYTIYTDTINGYSFKATGNFTAAGITTVRLQGAGKPIAQGVNTFTVNYDSTQCFFSVTVTGSGGGGGGTASFTLDATAGNCNNPVLQGTYMQGTAHNGTNTVTLSVNVTTVGTYSLTTTTSNAVAFSAMGSFTTTGVQTLVLTGGGIPAAGGTFSYSITAGATTCAFDVQFTPVSVASDYFPRTTNSNWSYEYNDAASDSTFIRVIPQTLTVSGNPYNIFMMTGDVTAGYDTSGYYRKSGNDYFQWIDMGDFWGLDDPLWAEYIFLKDNQPAGFTWNTTGYTGNFTDNMGNTFPVTVRMKYTILQKDVSHSVTTSTGTVNYPNTIEVEEAYEQFNGTTWVDLGAGTARYYYSRNIGMVDLQYLDAGGAVTDKFEMRRYQVF
;
A
#
# COMPACT_ATOMS: atom_id res chain seq x y z
N MET A 1 0.23 -67.81 39.42
CA MET A 1 -1.24 -67.85 39.24
C MET A 1 -1.52 -67.20 37.89
N ASN A 2 -1.66 -67.97 36.81
CA ASN A 2 -2.93 -68.56 36.29
C ASN A 2 -3.99 -67.45 36.12
N THR A 3 -4.50 -67.09 34.93
CA THR A 3 -4.91 -67.90 33.77
C THR A 3 -4.95 -67.09 32.45
N LYS A 4 -4.82 -67.80 31.32
CA LYS A 4 -4.98 -67.38 29.90
C LYS A 4 -6.43 -67.56 29.38
N PHE A 5 -6.66 -67.10 28.12
CA PHE A 5 -7.71 -67.39 27.10
C PHE A 5 -8.73 -66.23 26.88
N SER A 6 -9.17 -65.86 25.66
CA SER A 6 -9.11 -66.46 24.31
C SER A 6 -9.40 -65.40 23.21
N LEU A 7 -8.90 -65.67 22.00
CA LEU A 7 -9.23 -65.09 20.69
C LEU A 7 -10.73 -65.18 20.33
N GLY A 8 -11.22 -64.24 19.50
CA GLY A 8 -12.48 -64.33 18.75
C GLY A 8 -12.57 -63.25 17.67
N ALA A 9 -12.29 -63.62 16.42
CA ALA A 9 -12.39 -62.77 15.23
C ALA A 9 -13.84 -62.62 14.77
N ILE A 10 -14.28 -61.40 14.42
CA ILE A 10 -15.41 -61.17 13.52
C ILE A 10 -15.01 -60.12 12.48
N LEU A 11 -14.98 -60.60 11.25
CA LEU A 11 -14.86 -59.91 9.98
C LEU A 11 -16.14 -59.09 9.74
N LEU A 12 -16.02 -57.76 9.60
CA LEU A 12 -17.06 -56.96 8.95
C LEU A 12 -16.43 -56.04 7.89
N LEU A 13 -16.96 -56.21 6.70
CA LEU A 13 -16.64 -55.63 5.42
C LEU A 13 -16.99 -54.12 5.40
N THR A 14 -15.99 -53.25 5.25
CA THR A 14 -16.21 -51.86 4.78
C THR A 14 -15.14 -51.48 3.76
N VAL A 15 -15.59 -51.56 2.51
CA VAL A 15 -15.17 -50.81 1.31
C VAL A 15 -14.14 -49.71 1.60
N ILE A 16 -12.87 -49.99 1.35
CA ILE A 16 -11.85 -48.94 1.17
C ILE A 16 -12.00 -48.47 -0.26
N ILE A 17 -12.60 -47.30 -0.41
CA ILE A 17 -12.65 -46.54 -1.64
C ILE A 17 -11.19 -46.20 -1.96
N PHE A 18 -10.63 -46.79 -3.01
CA PHE A 18 -9.46 -46.24 -3.66
C PHE A 18 -9.87 -44.88 -4.24
N SER A 19 -9.74 -43.82 -3.44
CA SER A 19 -9.61 -42.48 -4.00
C SER A 19 -8.34 -42.51 -4.83
N CYS A 20 -8.48 -42.22 -6.12
CA CYS A 20 -7.37 -41.93 -7.01
C CYS A 20 -6.47 -40.91 -6.31
N GLN A 21 -5.30 -41.34 -5.80
CA GLN A 21 -4.27 -40.39 -5.43
C GLN A 21 -3.89 -39.71 -6.75
N LYS A 22 -4.30 -38.45 -6.87
CA LYS A 22 -3.85 -37.54 -7.91
C LYS A 22 -2.33 -37.68 -7.96
N GLU A 23 -1.81 -38.12 -9.10
CA GLU A 23 -0.38 -38.32 -9.25
C GLU A 23 0.34 -37.03 -8.88
N LEU A 24 1.28 -37.14 -7.93
CA LEU A 24 2.28 -36.10 -7.70
C LEU A 24 3.16 -36.07 -8.94
N SER A 25 2.72 -35.27 -9.90
CA SER A 25 3.60 -34.68 -10.90
C SER A 25 4.65 -33.88 -10.13
N TYR A 26 5.81 -34.51 -9.92
CA TYR A 26 7.06 -33.85 -9.55
C TYR A 26 7.58 -33.07 -10.77
N GLU A 27 6.74 -32.19 -11.31
CA GLU A 27 7.21 -31.04 -12.07
C GLU A 27 7.53 -29.99 -11.02
N THR A 28 8.69 -29.34 -11.15
CA THR A 28 9.22 -28.32 -10.25
C THR A 28 8.28 -27.13 -10.14
N ASN A 29 7.19 -27.28 -9.39
CA ASN A 29 6.20 -26.25 -9.17
C ASN A 29 6.62 -25.49 -7.92
N ALA A 30 7.29 -24.37 -8.14
CA ALA A 30 7.31 -23.31 -7.14
C ALA A 30 5.87 -23.09 -6.64
N ALA A 31 5.70 -22.96 -5.32
CA ALA A 31 4.42 -22.70 -4.67
C ALA A 31 3.63 -21.63 -5.46
N PRO A 32 2.30 -21.74 -5.57
CA PRO A 32 1.51 -20.71 -6.26
C PRO A 32 1.75 -19.36 -5.60
N SER A 33 1.86 -18.31 -6.41
CA SER A 33 1.96 -16.96 -5.88
C SER A 33 0.64 -16.52 -5.27
N ASP A 34 0.72 -15.66 -4.26
CA ASP A 34 -0.42 -14.94 -3.70
C ASP A 34 -0.23 -13.44 -3.98
N GLY A 35 -1.31 -12.74 -4.30
CA GLY A 35 -1.27 -11.33 -4.63
C GLY A 35 -2.58 -10.82 -5.22
N SER A 36 -2.56 -9.58 -5.67
CA SER A 36 -3.75 -8.91 -6.19
C SER A 36 -3.44 -8.08 -7.44
N LEU A 37 -4.35 -8.13 -8.42
CA LEU A 37 -4.42 -7.11 -9.45
C LEU A 37 -4.70 -5.77 -8.79
N GLN A 38 -3.99 -4.75 -9.26
CA GLN A 38 -4.25 -3.40 -8.82
C GLN A 38 -5.30 -2.78 -9.74
N ALA A 39 -6.35 -2.20 -9.17
CA ALA A 39 -7.41 -1.51 -9.91
C ALA A 39 -7.59 -0.09 -9.39
N ASP A 40 -8.05 0.84 -10.24
CA ASP A 40 -8.50 2.14 -9.79
C ASP A 40 -9.89 2.06 -9.13
N GLY A 41 -10.37 3.19 -8.60
CA GLY A 41 -11.70 3.27 -7.97
C GLY A 41 -12.88 2.98 -8.89
N THR A 42 -12.65 2.77 -10.20
CA THR A 42 -13.66 2.39 -11.20
C THR A 42 -13.51 0.96 -11.70
N GLY A 43 -12.47 0.24 -11.27
CA GLY A 43 -12.18 -1.15 -11.64
C GLY A 43 -11.22 -1.32 -12.83
N ILE A 44 -10.66 -0.24 -13.37
CA ILE A 44 -9.66 -0.32 -14.45
C ILE A 44 -8.33 -0.81 -13.89
N CYS A 45 -7.66 -1.74 -14.56
CA CYS A 45 -6.35 -2.24 -14.14
C CYS A 45 -5.32 -1.10 -14.06
N LEU A 46 -4.66 -0.93 -12.92
CA LEU A 46 -3.55 0.03 -12.79
C LEU A 46 -2.37 -0.42 -13.65
N GLY A 47 -1.65 0.55 -14.22
CA GLY A 47 -0.51 0.30 -15.09
C GLY A 47 -0.87 -0.30 -16.45
N ASN A 48 -2.17 -0.39 -16.81
CA ASN A 48 -2.57 -0.94 -18.10
C ASN A 48 -1.94 -0.15 -19.26
N THR A 49 -1.10 -0.84 -20.05
CA THR A 49 -0.50 -0.26 -21.27
C THR A 49 -0.74 -1.23 -22.41
N VAL A 50 -1.70 -0.91 -23.29
CA VAL A 50 -2.01 -1.71 -24.48
C VAL A 50 -1.03 -1.37 -25.59
N ASN A 51 -0.25 -2.35 -26.03
CA ASN A 51 0.73 -2.20 -27.09
C ASN A 51 0.34 -2.99 -28.34
N GLY A 52 0.62 -2.41 -29.50
CA GLY A 52 0.40 -3.03 -30.81
C GLY A 52 -0.85 -2.52 -31.51
N THR A 53 -0.94 -2.79 -32.81
CA THR A 53 -2.11 -2.42 -33.61
C THR A 53 -3.05 -3.60 -33.71
N TYR A 54 -4.32 -3.39 -33.33
CA TYR A 54 -5.36 -4.40 -33.38
C TYR A 54 -6.27 -4.11 -34.57
N LYS A 55 -6.30 -5.05 -35.52
CA LYS A 55 -7.09 -4.94 -36.75
C LYS A 55 -8.06 -6.11 -36.82
N ALA A 56 -9.30 -5.81 -37.16
CA ALA A 56 -10.26 -6.82 -37.53
C ALA A 56 -9.68 -7.65 -38.67
N ASP A 57 -9.90 -8.95 -38.58
CA ASP A 57 -9.38 -9.96 -39.48
C ASP A 57 -7.86 -10.17 -39.52
N THR A 58 -7.09 -9.62 -38.57
CA THR A 58 -5.64 -9.83 -38.51
C THR A 58 -5.24 -10.62 -37.27
N ALA A 59 -4.46 -11.69 -37.44
CA ALA A 59 -3.95 -12.46 -36.30
C ALA A 59 -3.00 -11.61 -35.46
N LEU A 60 -3.09 -11.74 -34.13
CA LEU A 60 -2.20 -11.05 -33.21
C LEU A 60 -0.78 -11.61 -33.29
N LEU A 61 0.20 -10.71 -33.16
CA LEU A 61 1.63 -11.02 -33.11
C LEU A 61 2.15 -10.81 -31.69
N SER A 62 3.42 -11.17 -31.44
CA SER A 62 4.09 -10.92 -30.14
C SER A 62 4.22 -9.44 -29.77
N SER A 63 3.99 -8.52 -30.72
CA SER A 63 3.91 -7.09 -30.48
C SER A 63 2.55 -6.65 -29.93
N ASN A 64 1.54 -7.51 -29.94
CA ASN A 64 0.22 -7.25 -29.38
C ASN A 64 0.15 -7.79 -27.94
N TYR A 65 0.32 -6.91 -26.96
CA TYR A 65 0.33 -7.28 -25.54
C TYR A 65 -0.27 -6.17 -24.68
N VAL A 66 -0.58 -6.49 -23.43
CA VAL A 66 -0.94 -5.51 -22.41
C VAL A 66 -0.07 -5.72 -21.18
N ASP A 67 0.48 -4.65 -20.64
CA ASP A 67 1.18 -4.68 -19.34
C ASP A 67 0.18 -4.31 -18.23
N VAL A 68 0.19 -4.99 -17.07
CA VAL A 68 -0.69 -4.72 -15.91
C VAL A 68 0.10 -4.76 -14.59
N ALA A 69 -0.30 -3.96 -13.60
CA ALA A 69 0.33 -3.96 -12.28
C ALA A 69 -0.26 -5.02 -11.34
N VAL A 70 0.61 -5.75 -10.64
CA VAL A 70 0.28 -6.80 -9.68
C VAL A 70 1.02 -6.55 -8.39
N ASN A 71 0.32 -6.55 -7.25
CA ASN A 71 0.95 -6.58 -5.94
C ASN A 71 1.16 -8.02 -5.50
N VAL A 72 2.42 -8.45 -5.43
CA VAL A 72 2.79 -9.81 -5.02
C VAL A 72 2.97 -9.85 -3.51
N ILE A 73 2.17 -10.67 -2.83
CA ILE A 73 2.26 -10.90 -1.39
C ILE A 73 3.19 -12.08 -1.11
N VAL A 74 3.02 -13.18 -1.85
CA VAL A 74 3.86 -14.39 -1.75
C VAL A 74 4.48 -14.69 -3.13
N PRO A 75 5.82 -14.71 -3.24
CA PRO A 75 6.51 -15.14 -4.46
C PRO A 75 6.13 -16.57 -4.84
N GLY A 76 5.97 -16.85 -6.13
CA GLY A 76 5.47 -18.13 -6.58
C GLY A 76 5.10 -18.18 -8.05
N SER A 77 4.64 -19.35 -8.51
CA SER A 77 4.13 -19.51 -9.87
C SER A 77 2.79 -18.79 -10.05
N TYR A 78 2.65 -18.06 -11.17
CA TYR A 78 1.43 -17.30 -11.48
C TYR A 78 0.85 -17.64 -12.84
N THR A 79 -0.46 -17.47 -12.98
CA THR A 79 -1.18 -17.39 -14.25
C THR A 79 -2.14 -16.22 -14.20
N ILE A 80 -1.99 -15.27 -15.13
CA ILE A 80 -2.86 -14.10 -15.26
C ILE A 80 -3.46 -14.15 -16.66
N TYR A 81 -4.77 -13.99 -16.76
CA TYR A 81 -5.46 -14.16 -18.05
C TYR A 81 -6.71 -13.29 -18.14
N THR A 82 -7.19 -13.13 -19.36
CA THR A 82 -8.44 -12.44 -19.65
C THR A 82 -9.51 -13.40 -20.15
N ASP A 83 -10.76 -12.93 -20.16
CA ASP A 83 -11.79 -13.51 -21.00
C ASP A 83 -11.45 -13.40 -22.50
N THR A 84 -12.14 -14.18 -23.33
CA THR A 84 -12.00 -14.09 -24.79
C THR A 84 -13.11 -13.23 -25.35
N ILE A 85 -12.76 -12.07 -25.89
CA ILE A 85 -13.71 -11.12 -26.48
C ILE A 85 -13.32 -10.92 -27.94
N ASN A 86 -14.33 -10.91 -28.82
CA ASN A 86 -14.15 -10.57 -30.23
C ASN A 86 -13.05 -11.42 -30.93
N GLY A 87 -12.87 -12.67 -30.52
CA GLY A 87 -11.94 -13.63 -31.14
C GLY A 87 -10.48 -13.57 -30.67
N TYR A 88 -10.17 -12.81 -29.62
CA TYR A 88 -8.83 -12.75 -29.04
C TYR A 88 -8.86 -12.63 -27.52
N SER A 89 -7.72 -12.88 -26.87
CA SER A 89 -7.53 -12.80 -25.42
C SER A 89 -6.06 -12.52 -25.11
N PHE A 90 -5.77 -12.30 -23.83
CA PHE A 90 -4.45 -12.01 -23.28
C PHE A 90 -4.12 -12.95 -22.12
N LYS A 91 -2.87 -13.43 -22.05
CA LYS A 91 -2.42 -14.35 -20.99
C LYS A 91 -0.92 -14.20 -20.68
N ALA A 92 -0.56 -14.40 -19.42
CA ALA A 92 0.82 -14.61 -18.96
C ALA A 92 0.89 -15.75 -17.95
N THR A 93 2.02 -16.46 -17.96
CA THR A 93 2.39 -17.45 -16.95
C THR A 93 3.86 -17.25 -16.60
N GLY A 94 4.21 -17.38 -15.33
CA GLY A 94 5.60 -17.18 -14.90
C GLY A 94 5.81 -17.50 -13.43
N ASN A 95 6.88 -16.94 -12.88
CA ASN A 95 7.22 -17.05 -11.47
C ASN A 95 7.63 -15.69 -10.92
N PHE A 96 7.00 -15.25 -9.83
CA PHE A 96 7.46 -14.12 -9.04
C PHE A 96 8.54 -14.59 -8.07
N THR A 97 9.67 -13.90 -8.05
CA THR A 97 10.82 -14.22 -7.19
C THR A 97 10.92 -13.32 -5.96
N ALA A 98 10.10 -12.26 -5.88
CA ALA A 98 10.06 -11.31 -4.78
C ALA A 98 8.63 -10.77 -4.57
N ALA A 99 8.34 -10.36 -3.34
CA ALA A 99 7.11 -9.64 -3.00
C ALA A 99 7.20 -8.16 -3.41
N GLY A 100 6.06 -7.49 -3.52
CA GLY A 100 5.93 -6.09 -3.92
C GLY A 100 5.18 -5.89 -5.23
N ILE A 101 4.99 -4.63 -5.59
CA ILE A 101 4.30 -4.25 -6.83
C ILE A 101 5.23 -4.43 -8.02
N THR A 102 4.77 -5.18 -9.02
CA THR A 102 5.50 -5.43 -10.26
C THR A 102 4.59 -5.33 -11.48
N THR A 103 5.17 -5.18 -12.65
CA THR A 103 4.45 -5.13 -13.93
C THR A 103 4.52 -6.48 -14.63
N VAL A 104 3.37 -7.01 -15.06
CA VAL A 104 3.26 -8.28 -15.80
C VAL A 104 2.74 -8.03 -17.20
N ARG A 105 3.44 -8.60 -18.20
CA ARG A 105 3.05 -8.55 -19.61
C ARG A 105 2.17 -9.72 -20.01
N LEU A 106 0.91 -9.45 -20.32
CA LEU A 106 -0.02 -10.42 -20.90
C LEU A 106 0.10 -10.40 -22.42
N GLN A 107 0.54 -11.51 -23.01
CA GLN A 107 0.65 -11.65 -24.46
C GLN A 107 -0.72 -11.89 -25.08
N GLY A 108 -1.01 -11.16 -26.17
CA GLY A 108 -2.24 -11.31 -26.94
C GLY A 108 -2.20 -12.53 -27.85
N ALA A 109 -3.31 -13.26 -27.93
CA ALA A 109 -3.49 -14.40 -28.81
C ALA A 109 -4.88 -14.36 -29.47
N GLY A 110 -4.96 -14.81 -30.72
CA GLY A 110 -6.20 -14.87 -31.49
C GLY A 110 -6.25 -13.87 -32.64
N LYS A 111 -7.45 -13.58 -33.11
CA LYS A 111 -7.73 -12.75 -34.30
C LYS A 111 -8.99 -11.93 -34.02
N PRO A 112 -8.89 -10.58 -33.87
CA PRO A 112 -10.06 -9.74 -33.73
C PRO A 112 -11.04 -9.93 -34.90
N ILE A 113 -12.34 -10.08 -34.62
CA ILE A 113 -13.36 -10.39 -35.64
C ILE A 113 -13.99 -9.11 -36.19
N ALA A 114 -14.36 -8.17 -35.33
CA ALA A 114 -15.06 -6.93 -35.69
C ALA A 114 -14.33 -5.68 -35.19
N GLN A 115 -14.53 -4.55 -35.89
CA GLN A 115 -14.13 -3.23 -35.43
C GLN A 115 -14.92 -2.84 -34.17
N GLY A 116 -14.26 -2.18 -33.21
CA GLY A 116 -14.91 -1.69 -31.99
C GLY A 116 -13.98 -1.66 -30.80
N VAL A 117 -14.49 -1.18 -29.68
CA VAL A 117 -13.79 -1.19 -28.38
C VAL A 117 -14.18 -2.48 -27.65
N ASN A 118 -13.19 -3.29 -27.28
CA ASN A 118 -13.38 -4.53 -26.52
C ASN A 118 -12.81 -4.34 -25.12
N THR A 119 -13.65 -4.51 -24.09
CA THR A 119 -13.27 -4.36 -22.68
C THR A 119 -13.03 -5.73 -22.05
N PHE A 120 -11.77 -6.06 -21.79
CA PHE A 120 -11.35 -7.35 -21.24
C PHE A 120 -11.31 -7.33 -19.71
N THR A 121 -11.73 -8.43 -19.09
CA THR A 121 -11.62 -8.65 -17.66
C THR A 121 -10.37 -9.47 -17.37
N VAL A 122 -9.41 -8.91 -16.65
CA VAL A 122 -8.19 -9.58 -16.18
C VAL A 122 -8.48 -10.31 -14.88
N ASN A 123 -8.02 -11.55 -14.78
CA ASN A 123 -8.18 -12.43 -13.63
C ASN A 123 -6.80 -12.85 -13.11
N TYR A 124 -6.60 -12.69 -11.80
CA TYR A 124 -5.45 -13.20 -11.06
C TYR A 124 -5.87 -13.50 -9.62
N ASP A 125 -5.65 -14.74 -9.20
CA ASP A 125 -6.16 -15.26 -7.94
C ASP A 125 -7.66 -14.95 -7.76
N SER A 126 -8.05 -14.28 -6.68
CA SER A 126 -9.42 -13.88 -6.36
C SER A 126 -9.78 -12.46 -6.82
N THR A 127 -8.85 -11.79 -7.51
CA THR A 127 -8.99 -10.38 -7.92
C THR A 127 -9.24 -10.22 -9.41
N GLN A 128 -9.95 -9.14 -9.74
CA GLN A 128 -10.30 -8.77 -11.12
C GLN A 128 -10.15 -7.26 -11.35
N CYS A 129 -9.80 -6.90 -12.56
CA CYS A 129 -9.82 -5.53 -13.08
C CYS A 129 -10.05 -5.57 -14.59
N PHE A 130 -10.26 -4.44 -15.26
CA PHE A 130 -10.47 -4.42 -16.71
C PHE A 130 -9.61 -3.41 -17.47
N PHE A 131 -9.43 -3.63 -18.76
CA PHE A 131 -8.84 -2.68 -19.71
C PHE A 131 -9.56 -2.76 -21.06
N SER A 132 -9.42 -1.74 -21.90
CA SER A 132 -10.07 -1.71 -23.21
C SER A 132 -9.07 -1.68 -24.36
N VAL A 133 -9.38 -2.40 -25.44
CA VAL A 133 -8.59 -2.44 -26.68
C VAL A 133 -9.46 -2.01 -27.84
N THR A 134 -9.00 -1.01 -28.59
CA THR A 134 -9.68 -0.55 -29.80
C THR A 134 -9.20 -1.34 -31.01
N VAL A 135 -10.11 -2.07 -31.63
CA VAL A 135 -9.90 -2.78 -32.90
C VAL A 135 -10.33 -1.89 -34.04
N THR A 136 -9.46 -1.74 -35.04
CA THR A 136 -9.73 -1.00 -36.28
C THR A 136 -10.31 -1.92 -37.36
N GLY A 137 -11.06 -1.39 -38.33
CA GLY A 137 -11.78 -2.18 -39.34
C GLY A 137 -10.92 -2.99 -40.32
N SER A 138 -11.54 -4.02 -40.91
CA SER A 138 -10.92 -5.07 -41.76
C SER A 138 -10.65 -4.64 -43.22
N GLY A 139 -11.01 -3.42 -43.65
CA GLY A 139 -10.79 -3.02 -45.05
C GLY A 139 -10.64 -1.53 -45.34
N GLY A 140 -9.71 -1.22 -46.25
CA GLY A 140 -10.03 -0.38 -47.42
C GLY A 140 -9.86 1.14 -47.36
N GLY A 141 -9.22 1.72 -46.35
CA GLY A 141 -8.82 3.13 -46.36
C GLY A 141 -7.39 3.30 -46.86
N GLY A 142 -7.20 3.46 -48.18
CA GLY A 142 -5.91 3.70 -48.81
C GLY A 142 -5.30 5.07 -48.47
N GLY A 143 -4.82 5.24 -47.24
CA GLY A 143 -3.75 6.18 -46.92
C GLY A 143 -2.63 5.35 -46.29
N GLY A 144 -1.41 5.45 -46.80
CA GLY A 144 -0.25 4.83 -46.14
C GLY A 144 -0.03 5.41 -44.73
N THR A 145 1.19 5.33 -44.22
CA THR A 145 1.56 6.11 -43.04
C THR A 145 1.28 7.59 -43.32
N ALA A 146 0.55 8.26 -42.43
CA ALA A 146 0.31 9.69 -42.56
C ALA A 146 1.66 10.44 -42.59
N SER A 147 1.75 11.46 -43.44
CA SER A 147 2.88 12.40 -43.44
C SER A 147 2.42 13.69 -42.80
N PHE A 148 3.06 14.10 -41.71
CA PHE A 148 2.70 15.30 -40.96
C PHE A 148 3.90 15.80 -40.15
N THR A 149 3.84 17.07 -39.75
CA THR A 149 4.85 17.72 -38.90
C THR A 149 4.21 18.20 -37.61
N LEU A 150 4.95 18.14 -36.51
CA LEU A 150 4.54 18.76 -35.23
C LEU A 150 4.59 20.28 -35.37
N ASP A 151 3.61 20.97 -34.77
CA ASP A 151 3.68 22.41 -34.59
C ASP A 151 4.72 22.73 -33.50
N ALA A 152 5.91 23.16 -33.91
CA ALA A 152 7.04 23.30 -33.02
C ALA A 152 7.89 24.55 -33.35
N THR A 153 8.39 25.21 -32.30
CA THR A 153 9.27 26.38 -32.43
C THR A 153 10.50 26.18 -31.54
N ALA A 154 11.69 26.27 -32.13
CA ALA A 154 12.98 26.14 -31.41
C ALA A 154 13.08 24.86 -30.53
N GLY A 155 12.52 23.74 -30.99
CA GLY A 155 12.55 22.45 -30.29
C GLY A 155 11.45 22.25 -29.23
N ASN A 156 10.57 23.22 -29.02
CA ASN A 156 9.42 23.10 -28.11
C ASN A 156 8.14 22.89 -28.88
N CYS A 157 7.24 22.04 -28.37
CA CYS A 157 5.92 21.89 -28.97
C CYS A 157 5.11 23.16 -28.67
N ASN A 158 4.44 23.72 -29.67
CA ASN A 158 3.66 24.94 -29.51
C ASN A 158 2.36 24.63 -28.74
N ASN A 159 2.11 25.40 -27.67
CA ASN A 159 0.87 25.38 -26.87
C ASN A 159 0.33 23.97 -26.49
N PRO A 160 1.14 23.11 -25.85
CA PRO A 160 0.64 21.82 -25.39
C PRO A 160 -0.47 22.02 -24.35
N VAL A 161 -1.61 21.33 -24.54
CA VAL A 161 -2.74 21.39 -23.60
C VAL A 161 -2.79 20.11 -22.79
N LEU A 162 -2.52 20.21 -21.50
CA LEU A 162 -2.59 19.14 -20.53
C LEU A 162 -4.01 19.00 -19.97
N GLN A 163 -4.52 17.77 -19.88
CA GLN A 163 -5.78 17.44 -19.25
C GLN A 163 -5.60 16.25 -18.30
N GLY A 164 -6.25 16.30 -17.15
CA GLY A 164 -6.16 15.28 -16.10
C GLY A 164 -5.27 15.69 -14.94
N THR A 165 -5.20 14.82 -13.93
CA THR A 165 -4.43 15.04 -12.71
C THR A 165 -3.09 14.31 -12.78
N TYR A 166 -1.99 15.04 -12.79
CA TYR A 166 -0.63 14.50 -12.80
C TYR A 166 -0.08 14.50 -11.38
N MET A 167 -0.17 13.36 -10.69
CA MET A 167 0.27 13.20 -9.30
C MET A 167 1.22 12.01 -9.19
N GLN A 168 2.31 12.17 -8.43
CA GLN A 168 3.20 11.08 -8.07
C GLN A 168 2.40 9.88 -7.54
N GLY A 169 2.87 8.65 -7.77
CA GLY A 169 2.24 7.43 -7.24
C GLY A 169 0.84 7.13 -7.75
N THR A 170 0.21 8.04 -8.51
CA THR A 170 -1.13 7.85 -9.06
C THR A 170 -1.01 7.40 -10.50
N ALA A 171 -1.48 6.19 -10.79
CA ALA A 171 -1.46 5.68 -12.15
C ALA A 171 -2.25 6.61 -13.09
N HIS A 172 -1.69 6.87 -14.27
CA HIS A 172 -2.43 7.57 -15.31
C HIS A 172 -3.54 6.69 -15.89
N ASN A 173 -4.62 7.33 -16.31
CA ASN A 173 -5.74 6.70 -17.01
C ASN A 173 -6.07 7.47 -18.31
N GLY A 174 -7.16 7.08 -18.97
CA GLY A 174 -7.59 7.69 -20.24
C GLY A 174 -7.92 9.18 -20.19
N THR A 175 -7.97 9.80 -19.00
CA THR A 175 -8.19 11.24 -18.82
C THR A 175 -6.90 12.05 -18.73
N ASN A 176 -5.75 11.40 -18.50
CA ASN A 176 -4.44 12.03 -18.46
C ASN A 176 -3.90 12.21 -19.88
N THR A 177 -4.19 13.33 -20.53
CA THR A 177 -3.86 13.55 -21.94
C THR A 177 -3.05 14.81 -22.18
N VAL A 178 -2.25 14.78 -23.24
CA VAL A 178 -1.54 15.93 -23.81
C VAL A 178 -2.04 16.12 -25.23
N THR A 179 -2.64 17.28 -25.51
CA THR A 179 -3.07 17.64 -26.87
C THR A 179 -2.03 18.54 -27.53
N LEU A 180 -1.58 18.12 -28.72
CA LEU A 180 -0.66 18.84 -29.59
C LEU A 180 -1.33 19.19 -30.92
N SER A 181 -0.76 20.17 -31.62
CA SER A 181 -1.14 20.54 -32.99
C SER A 181 -0.16 19.93 -33.99
N VAL A 182 -0.68 19.43 -35.11
CA VAL A 182 0.12 18.90 -36.23
C VAL A 182 -0.39 19.44 -37.56
N ASN A 183 0.49 19.53 -38.56
CA ASN A 183 0.10 19.85 -39.94
C ASN A 183 0.23 18.60 -40.82
N VAL A 184 -0.90 18.08 -41.28
CA VAL A 184 -1.00 16.86 -42.08
C VAL A 184 -0.89 17.17 -43.57
N THR A 185 0.13 16.59 -44.21
CA THR A 185 0.39 16.70 -45.64
C THR A 185 -0.16 15.51 -46.43
N THR A 186 -0.18 14.32 -45.81
CA THR A 186 -0.75 13.11 -46.40
C THR A 186 -1.62 12.41 -45.38
N VAL A 187 -2.89 12.18 -45.72
CA VAL A 187 -3.84 11.40 -44.92
C VAL A 187 -3.37 9.96 -44.77
N GLY A 188 -3.71 9.33 -43.64
CA GLY A 188 -3.20 8.00 -43.32
C GLY A 188 -3.20 7.70 -41.84
N THR A 189 -2.63 6.56 -41.47
CA THR A 189 -2.52 6.14 -40.06
C THR A 189 -1.28 6.72 -39.39
N TYR A 190 -1.36 6.96 -38.08
CA TYR A 190 -0.23 7.35 -37.24
C TYR A 190 -0.19 6.50 -35.97
N SER A 191 1.03 6.34 -35.44
CA SER A 191 1.30 5.74 -34.13
C SER A 191 2.52 6.46 -33.55
N LEU A 192 2.37 7.12 -32.41
CA LEU A 192 3.40 7.95 -31.80
C LEU A 192 3.49 7.64 -30.31
N THR A 193 4.71 7.72 -29.79
CA THR A 193 5.00 7.62 -28.36
C THR A 193 6.11 8.63 -28.02
N THR A 194 6.04 9.24 -26.84
CA THR A 194 7.11 10.10 -26.32
C THR A 194 8.30 9.27 -25.82
N THR A 195 9.38 9.94 -25.43
CA THR A 195 10.32 9.36 -24.46
C THR A 195 9.62 9.03 -23.14
N THR A 196 10.17 8.05 -22.43
CA THR A 196 9.74 7.73 -21.06
C THR A 196 10.50 8.61 -20.08
N SER A 197 9.78 9.34 -19.24
CA SER A 197 10.34 10.17 -18.17
C SER A 197 9.46 10.06 -16.93
N ASN A 198 10.06 10.04 -15.75
CA ASN A 198 9.35 9.83 -14.48
C ASN A 198 8.48 8.55 -14.45
N ALA A 199 8.92 7.47 -15.10
CA ALA A 199 8.13 6.24 -15.29
C ALA A 199 6.79 6.41 -16.02
N VAL A 200 6.63 7.50 -16.79
CA VAL A 200 5.47 7.81 -17.62
C VAL A 200 5.89 7.93 -19.08
N ALA A 201 5.02 7.53 -20.00
CA ALA A 201 5.12 7.88 -21.43
C ALA A 201 3.74 8.25 -21.98
N PHE A 202 3.69 9.10 -22.99
CA PHE A 202 2.45 9.47 -23.68
C PHE A 202 2.42 8.86 -25.07
N SER A 203 1.28 8.30 -25.47
CA SER A 203 1.13 7.66 -26.78
C SER A 203 -0.21 7.95 -27.45
N ALA A 204 -0.24 7.90 -28.78
CA ALA A 204 -1.45 8.00 -29.58
C ALA A 204 -1.36 7.10 -30.81
N MET A 205 -2.50 6.53 -31.20
CA MET A 205 -2.66 5.86 -32.48
C MET A 205 -4.00 6.26 -33.12
N GLY A 206 -4.02 6.40 -34.43
CA GLY A 206 -5.23 6.81 -35.14
C GLY A 206 -5.01 7.00 -36.62
N SER A 207 -5.90 7.76 -37.26
CA SER A 207 -5.81 8.13 -38.67
C SER A 207 -6.22 9.58 -38.89
N PHE A 208 -5.46 10.30 -39.72
CA PHE A 208 -5.91 11.57 -40.26
C PHE A 208 -6.69 11.33 -41.55
N THR A 209 -7.90 11.89 -41.63
CA THR A 209 -8.80 11.78 -42.79
C THR A 209 -8.81 13.02 -43.67
N THR A 210 -8.21 14.12 -43.20
CA THR A 210 -8.05 15.37 -43.94
C THR A 210 -6.64 15.93 -43.76
N THR A 211 -6.17 16.67 -44.75
CA THR A 211 -4.91 17.44 -44.68
C THR A 211 -5.13 18.77 -43.94
N GLY A 212 -4.03 19.45 -43.60
CA GLY A 212 -4.04 20.73 -42.87
C GLY A 212 -3.80 20.56 -41.37
N VAL A 213 -4.09 21.61 -40.60
CA VAL A 213 -3.88 21.63 -39.15
C VAL A 213 -4.90 20.70 -38.47
N GLN A 214 -4.39 19.75 -37.69
CA GLN A 214 -5.16 18.74 -36.97
C GLN A 214 -4.67 18.63 -35.53
N THR A 215 -5.51 18.09 -34.65
CA THR A 215 -5.17 17.82 -33.25
C THR A 215 -4.66 16.39 -33.06
N LEU A 216 -3.63 16.24 -32.24
CA LEU A 216 -3.06 14.97 -31.80
C LEU A 216 -3.23 14.86 -30.28
N VAL A 217 -4.07 13.92 -29.82
CA VAL A 217 -4.31 13.69 -28.39
C VAL A 217 -3.50 12.46 -27.95
N LEU A 218 -2.48 12.68 -27.13
CA LEU A 218 -1.65 11.62 -26.55
C LEU A 218 -2.19 11.26 -25.17
N THR A 219 -2.34 9.98 -24.88
CA THR A 219 -2.75 9.46 -23.57
C THR A 219 -1.51 9.03 -22.79
N GLY A 220 -1.40 9.50 -21.54
CA GLY A 220 -0.34 9.12 -20.62
C GLY A 220 -0.58 7.72 -20.04
N GLY A 221 0.49 6.93 -19.99
CA GLY A 221 0.54 5.64 -19.28
C GLY A 221 1.69 5.62 -18.29
N GLY A 222 1.57 4.80 -17.24
CA GLY A 222 2.56 4.65 -16.18
C GLY A 222 2.13 5.20 -14.83
N ILE A 223 3.00 5.04 -13.83
CA ILE A 223 2.81 5.55 -12.46
C ILE A 223 3.97 6.52 -12.19
N PRO A 224 3.70 7.83 -12.00
CA PRO A 224 4.77 8.80 -11.86
C PRO A 224 5.60 8.54 -10.60
N ALA A 225 6.92 8.40 -10.74
CA ALA A 225 7.79 7.99 -9.63
C ALA A 225 8.06 9.10 -8.61
N ALA A 226 8.12 10.36 -9.06
CA ALA A 226 8.42 11.54 -8.25
C ALA A 226 7.51 12.73 -8.63
N GLY A 227 7.29 13.64 -7.67
CA GLY A 227 6.75 14.97 -7.96
C GLY A 227 7.81 15.89 -8.57
N GLY A 228 7.39 16.94 -9.27
CA GLY A 228 8.26 17.89 -9.96
C GLY A 228 7.93 18.05 -11.44
N THR A 229 8.74 18.84 -12.16
CA THR A 229 8.59 19.06 -13.61
C THR A 229 9.43 18.06 -14.39
N PHE A 230 8.83 17.39 -15.37
CA PHE A 230 9.52 16.44 -16.25
C PHE A 230 9.23 16.74 -17.71
N SER A 231 10.28 16.65 -18.55
CA SER A 231 10.20 16.93 -19.98
C SER A 231 10.02 15.65 -20.80
N TYR A 232 9.17 15.71 -21.82
CA TYR A 232 8.83 14.61 -22.72
C TYR A 232 9.07 15.05 -24.16
N SER A 233 9.87 14.28 -24.91
CA SER A 233 10.13 14.56 -26.32
C SER A 233 9.34 13.61 -27.21
N ILE A 234 8.86 14.14 -28.34
CA ILE A 234 8.11 13.42 -29.35
C ILE A 234 8.64 13.75 -30.74
N THR A 235 8.72 12.75 -31.60
CA THR A 235 9.20 12.88 -32.99
C THR A 235 8.12 12.40 -33.95
N ALA A 236 7.78 13.23 -34.93
CA ALA A 236 6.92 12.85 -36.06
C ALA A 236 7.52 13.36 -37.37
N GLY A 237 7.79 12.44 -38.30
CA GLY A 237 8.52 12.75 -39.53
C GLY A 237 9.91 13.30 -39.23
N ALA A 238 10.22 14.48 -39.76
CA ALA A 238 11.49 15.19 -39.54
C ALA A 238 11.45 16.19 -38.38
N THR A 239 10.32 16.31 -37.68
CA THR A 239 10.15 17.27 -36.58
C THR A 239 10.22 16.56 -35.24
N THR A 240 11.01 17.11 -34.33
CA THR A 240 11.05 16.72 -32.92
C THR A 240 10.74 17.94 -32.07
N CYS A 241 9.90 17.77 -31.05
CA CYS A 241 9.63 18.81 -30.07
C CYS A 241 9.47 18.22 -28.66
N ALA A 242 9.61 19.06 -27.63
CA ALA A 242 9.40 18.69 -26.25
C ALA A 242 8.28 19.50 -25.58
N PHE A 243 7.66 18.91 -24.56
CA PHE A 243 6.73 19.57 -23.65
C PHE A 243 6.99 19.11 -22.21
N ASP A 244 6.67 19.97 -21.24
CA ASP A 244 6.85 19.68 -19.83
C ASP A 244 5.52 19.32 -19.15
N VAL A 245 5.58 18.40 -18.20
CA VAL A 245 4.46 18.01 -17.34
C VAL A 245 4.85 18.22 -15.88
N GLN A 246 4.00 18.95 -15.16
CA GLN A 246 4.15 19.17 -13.72
C GLN A 246 3.42 18.08 -12.94
N PHE A 247 4.16 17.28 -12.17
CA PHE A 247 3.60 16.27 -11.28
C PHE A 247 3.53 16.81 -9.86
N THR A 248 2.34 16.77 -9.28
CA THR A 248 2.15 17.08 -7.87
C THR A 248 2.72 15.93 -7.04
N PRO A 249 3.60 16.16 -6.05
CA PRO A 249 4.03 15.12 -5.11
C PRO A 249 2.81 14.51 -4.40
N VAL A 250 2.88 13.22 -4.00
CA VAL A 250 1.85 12.66 -3.12
C VAL A 250 1.98 13.37 -1.77
N SER A 251 0.99 14.18 -1.40
CA SER A 251 0.79 14.44 0.02
C SER A 251 0.14 13.20 0.60
N VAL A 252 0.94 12.20 0.99
CA VAL A 252 0.40 11.18 1.88
C VAL A 252 -0.09 11.95 3.09
N ALA A 253 -1.34 11.74 3.51
CA ALA A 253 -1.68 12.07 4.88
C ALA A 253 -0.64 11.31 5.72
N SER A 254 0.33 12.07 6.25
CA SER A 254 1.42 11.51 7.03
C SER A 254 0.80 11.10 8.36
N ASP A 255 0.47 9.82 8.50
CA ASP A 255 -0.10 9.30 9.74
C ASP A 255 0.93 8.42 10.44
N TYR A 256 1.40 8.85 11.60
CA TYR A 256 2.35 8.12 12.42
C TYR A 256 1.70 7.09 13.34
N PHE A 257 0.36 7.07 13.39
CA PHE A 257 -0.41 6.10 14.14
C PHE A 257 -1.71 5.78 13.39
N PRO A 258 -1.62 5.00 12.31
CA PRO A 258 -2.76 4.68 11.45
C PRO A 258 -3.88 4.00 12.23
N ARG A 259 -5.12 4.44 11.99
CA ARG A 259 -6.34 3.97 12.67
C ARG A 259 -7.39 3.45 11.70
N THR A 260 -6.96 3.03 10.50
CA THR A 260 -7.84 2.48 9.48
C THR A 260 -8.35 1.11 9.91
N THR A 261 -9.66 0.91 9.89
CA THR A 261 -10.31 -0.36 10.17
C THR A 261 -9.69 -1.52 9.38
N ASN A 262 -9.57 -2.69 10.01
CA ASN A 262 -8.90 -3.90 9.53
C ASN A 262 -7.38 -3.87 9.50
N SER A 263 -6.75 -2.71 9.78
CA SER A 263 -5.31 -2.69 10.05
C SER A 263 -5.00 -3.56 11.26
N ASN A 264 -3.91 -4.30 11.19
CA ASN A 264 -3.51 -5.23 12.24
C ASN A 264 -2.00 -5.38 12.29
N TRP A 265 -1.49 -5.69 13.47
CA TRP A 265 -0.07 -5.92 13.69
C TRP A 265 0.15 -6.77 14.93
N SER A 266 1.39 -7.21 15.12
CA SER A 266 1.80 -7.92 16.33
C SER A 266 3.12 -7.38 16.85
N TYR A 267 3.22 -7.24 18.17
CA TYR A 267 4.47 -7.02 18.87
C TYR A 267 4.98 -8.34 19.44
N GLU A 268 6.30 -8.50 19.46
CA GLU A 268 6.96 -9.47 20.34
C GLU A 268 7.62 -8.73 21.51
N TYR A 269 7.75 -9.44 22.62
CA TYR A 269 8.33 -8.92 23.85
C TYR A 269 9.76 -9.42 24.00
N ASN A 270 10.72 -8.53 24.22
CA ASN A 270 12.11 -8.89 24.54
C ASN A 270 12.73 -9.95 23.60
N ASP A 271 12.59 -9.78 22.27
CA ASP A 271 13.02 -10.73 21.23
C ASP A 271 12.38 -12.15 21.32
N ALA A 272 11.34 -12.34 22.14
CA ALA A 272 10.76 -13.65 22.40
C ALA A 272 9.57 -13.93 21.48
N ALA A 273 9.81 -14.77 20.46
CA ALA A 273 8.79 -15.18 19.48
C ALA A 273 7.49 -15.75 20.08
N SER A 274 7.57 -16.34 21.28
CA SER A 274 6.46 -16.96 22.02
C SER A 274 5.73 -16.01 22.95
N ASP A 275 6.26 -14.80 23.16
CA ASP A 275 5.65 -13.76 23.97
C ASP A 275 5.26 -12.61 23.04
N SER A 276 4.01 -12.63 22.58
CA SER A 276 3.54 -11.71 21.55
C SER A 276 2.14 -11.22 21.83
N THR A 277 1.89 -9.97 21.48
CA THR A 277 0.56 -9.38 21.49
C THR A 277 0.14 -9.07 20.07
N PHE A 278 -1.06 -9.49 19.69
CA PHE A 278 -1.71 -9.15 18.43
C PHE A 278 -2.70 -8.01 18.64
N ILE A 279 -2.71 -7.06 17.70
CA ILE A 279 -3.54 -5.87 17.71
C ILE A 279 -4.29 -5.75 16.39
N ARG A 280 -5.55 -5.33 16.45
CA ARG A 280 -6.35 -4.98 15.26
C ARG A 280 -7.25 -3.79 15.49
N VAL A 281 -7.46 -2.99 14.46
CA VAL A 281 -8.40 -1.87 14.48
C VAL A 281 -9.77 -2.33 13.99
N ILE A 282 -10.81 -2.11 14.78
CA ILE A 282 -12.18 -2.53 14.43
C ILE A 282 -13.04 -1.35 13.91
N PRO A 283 -14.17 -1.63 13.22
CA PRO A 283 -15.08 -0.58 12.76
C PRO A 283 -15.77 0.19 13.89
N GLN A 284 -15.95 -0.43 15.05
CA GLN A 284 -16.60 0.17 16.20
C GLN A 284 -15.75 1.31 16.77
N THR A 285 -16.44 2.33 17.27
CA THR A 285 -15.82 3.49 17.90
C THR A 285 -16.42 3.71 19.29
N LEU A 286 -15.62 4.29 20.18
CA LEU A 286 -16.09 4.87 21.43
C LEU A 286 -16.26 6.38 21.22
N THR A 287 -17.36 6.97 21.68
CA THR A 287 -17.52 8.43 21.67
C THR A 287 -17.47 8.96 23.10
N VAL A 288 -16.49 9.81 23.40
CA VAL A 288 -16.33 10.48 24.69
C VAL A 288 -16.37 11.98 24.47
N SER A 289 -17.26 12.67 25.17
CA SER A 289 -17.39 14.15 25.08
C SER A 289 -17.52 14.68 23.64
N GLY A 290 -18.16 13.92 22.76
CA GLY A 290 -18.36 14.27 21.34
C GLY A 290 -17.20 13.90 20.41
N ASN A 291 -16.09 13.39 20.94
CA ASN A 291 -14.95 12.94 20.14
C ASN A 291 -15.02 11.42 19.89
N PRO A 292 -14.96 10.96 18.63
CA PRO A 292 -14.87 9.53 18.32
C PRO A 292 -13.44 9.01 18.47
N TYR A 293 -13.29 7.83 19.05
CA TYR A 293 -12.05 7.08 19.19
C TYR A 293 -12.17 5.76 18.45
N ASN A 294 -11.17 5.44 17.64
CA ASN A 294 -11.00 4.12 17.04
C ASN A 294 -10.61 3.13 18.14
N ILE A 295 -11.20 1.94 18.09
CA ILE A 295 -10.92 0.88 19.06
C ILE A 295 -9.85 -0.05 18.49
N PHE A 296 -8.76 -0.20 19.24
CA PHE A 296 -7.68 -1.13 18.98
C PHE A 296 -7.88 -2.31 19.92
N MET A 297 -8.25 -3.45 19.35
CA MET A 297 -8.39 -4.67 20.12
C MET A 297 -7.03 -5.34 20.29
N MET A 298 -6.74 -5.84 21.48
CA MET A 298 -5.45 -6.45 21.80
C MET A 298 -5.65 -7.85 22.37
N THR A 299 -4.74 -8.78 22.08
CA THR A 299 -4.75 -10.11 22.70
C THR A 299 -3.36 -10.73 22.72
N GLY A 300 -2.99 -11.34 23.86
CA GLY A 300 -1.84 -12.24 23.94
C GLY A 300 -2.19 -13.70 23.62
N ASP A 301 -3.50 -14.02 23.59
CA ASP A 301 -4.01 -15.36 23.30
C ASP A 301 -5.38 -15.24 22.63
N VAL A 302 -5.43 -15.46 21.31
CA VAL A 302 -6.66 -15.37 20.51
C VAL A 302 -7.76 -16.33 21.01
N THR A 303 -7.41 -17.38 21.75
CA THR A 303 -8.38 -18.31 22.34
C THR A 303 -9.01 -17.75 23.63
N ALA A 304 -8.31 -16.88 24.34
CA ALA A 304 -8.80 -16.17 25.52
C ALA A 304 -9.68 -14.96 25.17
N GLY A 305 -9.72 -14.57 23.89
CA GLY A 305 -10.51 -13.43 23.40
C GLY A 305 -9.65 -12.18 23.19
N TYR A 306 -10.31 -11.03 23.12
CA TYR A 306 -9.68 -9.75 22.83
C TYR A 306 -10.10 -8.72 23.88
N ASP A 307 -9.12 -7.98 24.39
CA ASP A 307 -9.36 -6.74 25.11
C ASP A 307 -9.74 -5.63 24.11
N THR A 308 -10.60 -4.71 24.53
CA THR A 308 -11.09 -3.55 23.77
C THR A 308 -10.72 -2.21 24.42
N SER A 309 -9.74 -2.19 25.32
CA SER A 309 -9.35 -1.02 26.10
C SER A 309 -8.52 0.05 25.34
N GLY A 310 -8.07 -0.24 24.11
CA GLY A 310 -7.28 0.71 23.31
C GLY A 310 -8.16 1.72 22.56
N TYR A 311 -8.20 2.98 23.01
CA TYR A 311 -9.03 4.04 22.39
C TYR A 311 -8.17 5.18 21.86
N TYR A 312 -8.08 5.34 20.54
CA TYR A 312 -7.18 6.28 19.90
C TYR A 312 -7.88 7.22 18.91
N ARG A 313 -7.45 8.48 18.87
CA ARG A 313 -7.90 9.44 17.87
C ARG A 313 -6.79 10.41 17.46
N LYS A 314 -7.05 11.21 16.43
CA LYS A 314 -6.17 12.28 15.96
C LYS A 314 -7.01 13.52 15.65
N SER A 315 -6.48 14.68 15.96
CA SER A 315 -7.04 15.97 15.53
C SER A 315 -5.90 16.85 15.02
N GLY A 316 -5.95 17.24 13.76
CA GLY A 316 -4.82 17.91 13.10
C GLY A 316 -3.58 17.03 13.11
N ASN A 317 -2.58 17.41 13.91
CA ASN A 317 -1.26 16.79 14.06
C ASN A 317 -1.02 16.16 15.45
N ASP A 318 -2.04 16.24 16.31
CA ASP A 318 -1.99 15.71 17.68
C ASP A 318 -2.71 14.36 17.74
N TYR A 319 -2.06 13.39 18.38
CA TYR A 319 -2.55 12.03 18.58
C TYR A 319 -2.92 11.82 20.03
N PHE A 320 -4.11 11.27 20.25
CA PHE A 320 -4.71 11.17 21.56
C PHE A 320 -5.05 9.74 21.91
N GLN A 321 -4.91 9.39 23.18
CA GLN A 321 -5.42 8.16 23.76
C GLN A 321 -6.38 8.48 24.91
N TRP A 322 -7.47 7.74 24.98
CA TRP A 322 -8.38 7.70 26.12
C TRP A 322 -8.09 6.43 26.92
N ILE A 323 -7.69 6.56 28.18
CA ILE A 323 -7.27 5.44 29.03
C ILE A 323 -7.60 5.72 30.50
N ASP A 324 -7.70 4.66 31.29
CA ASP A 324 -7.73 4.75 32.74
C ASP A 324 -6.33 5.11 33.30
N MET A 325 -6.14 6.38 33.65
CA MET A 325 -4.92 6.86 34.30
C MET A 325 -4.80 6.35 35.73
N GLY A 326 -5.90 5.94 36.36
CA GLY A 326 -5.86 5.34 37.68
C GLY A 326 -5.08 4.03 37.63
N ASP A 327 -5.47 3.15 36.72
CA ASP A 327 -4.79 1.87 36.48
C ASP A 327 -3.34 2.07 36.01
N PHE A 328 -3.11 2.95 35.03
CA PHE A 328 -1.76 3.24 34.51
C PHE A 328 -0.78 3.69 35.60
N TRP A 329 -1.21 4.56 36.52
CA TRP A 329 -0.37 5.08 37.60
C TRP A 329 -0.45 4.26 38.90
N GLY A 330 -1.24 3.19 38.94
CA GLY A 330 -1.46 2.38 40.14
C GLY A 330 -2.19 3.14 41.26
N LEU A 331 -3.07 4.08 40.92
CA LEU A 331 -3.93 4.77 41.88
C LEU A 331 -5.07 3.85 42.35
N ASP A 332 -5.58 4.12 43.54
CA ASP A 332 -6.59 3.29 44.20
C ASP A 332 -7.94 3.30 43.45
N ASP A 333 -8.26 4.38 42.74
CA ASP A 333 -9.52 4.58 42.01
C ASP A 333 -9.29 4.81 40.51
N PRO A 334 -10.18 4.29 39.63
CA PRO A 334 -10.19 4.61 38.21
C PRO A 334 -10.22 6.11 37.91
N LEU A 335 -9.38 6.54 36.97
CA LEU A 335 -9.29 7.92 36.53
C LEU A 335 -9.19 8.00 35.01
N TRP A 336 -10.33 7.89 34.33
CA TRP A 336 -10.37 7.99 32.87
C TRP A 336 -10.06 9.39 32.36
N ALA A 337 -9.06 9.49 31.49
CA ALA A 337 -8.63 10.75 30.93
C ALA A 337 -8.10 10.62 29.49
N GLU A 338 -8.07 11.75 28.80
CA GLU A 338 -7.42 11.89 27.51
C GLU A 338 -6.05 12.54 27.67
N TYR A 339 -5.08 12.09 26.90
CA TYR A 339 -3.78 12.76 26.77
C TYR A 339 -3.23 12.69 25.34
N ILE A 340 -2.27 13.56 25.05
CA ILE A 340 -1.55 13.59 23.77
C ILE A 340 -0.26 12.79 23.91
N PHE A 341 -0.15 11.68 23.18
CA PHE A 341 1.03 10.81 23.19
C PHE A 341 2.00 11.10 22.03
N LEU A 342 1.55 11.78 20.98
CA LEU A 342 2.39 12.16 19.85
C LEU A 342 1.94 13.49 19.22
N LYS A 343 2.91 14.29 18.77
CA LYS A 343 2.71 15.52 17.99
C LYS A 343 3.58 15.47 16.73
N ASP A 344 2.99 15.18 15.56
CA ASP A 344 3.78 14.93 14.35
C ASP A 344 4.28 16.21 13.64
N ASN A 345 3.85 17.39 14.07
CA ASN A 345 4.24 18.67 13.49
C ASN A 345 5.38 19.38 14.23
N GLN A 346 5.83 18.85 15.37
CA GLN A 346 6.85 19.50 16.19
C GLN A 346 8.26 19.02 15.79
N PRO A 347 9.28 19.89 15.95
CA PRO A 347 10.67 19.52 15.68
C PRO A 347 11.26 18.65 16.80
N ALA A 348 12.40 18.02 16.53
CA ALA A 348 13.22 17.40 17.57
C ALA A 348 13.64 18.42 18.64
N GLY A 349 13.69 17.98 19.89
CA GLY A 349 13.89 18.80 21.09
C GLY A 349 12.62 19.45 21.64
N PHE A 350 11.48 19.37 20.93
CA PHE A 350 10.21 19.89 21.44
C PHE A 350 9.69 19.04 22.60
N THR A 351 9.18 19.70 23.64
CA THR A 351 8.63 19.07 24.84
C THR A 351 7.19 19.48 25.11
N TRP A 352 6.40 18.57 25.65
CA TRP A 352 5.06 18.88 26.18
C TRP A 352 4.75 18.03 27.41
N ASN A 353 3.85 18.53 28.24
CA ASN A 353 3.39 17.82 29.43
C ASN A 353 1.92 17.47 29.28
N THR A 354 1.55 16.34 29.87
CA THR A 354 0.15 16.03 30.15
C THR A 354 -0.38 16.91 31.29
N THR A 355 -1.70 16.88 31.51
CA THR A 355 -2.29 17.43 32.73
C THR A 355 -1.81 16.64 33.95
N GLY A 356 -1.92 17.23 35.14
CA GLY A 356 -1.70 16.48 36.38
C GLY A 356 -2.87 15.56 36.69
N TYR A 357 -2.59 14.32 37.02
CA TYR A 357 -3.55 13.31 37.47
C TYR A 357 -3.42 13.15 38.98
N THR A 358 -4.50 13.41 39.71
CA THR A 358 -4.54 13.38 41.17
C THR A 358 -5.42 12.24 41.64
N GLY A 359 -4.90 11.41 42.55
CA GLY A 359 -5.63 10.34 43.20
C GLY A 359 -4.92 9.83 44.44
N ASN A 360 -5.53 8.88 45.12
CA ASN A 360 -4.91 8.19 46.25
C ASN A 360 -4.05 7.03 45.73
N PHE A 361 -2.90 6.81 46.38
CA PHE A 361 -2.06 5.64 46.17
C PHE A 361 -1.88 4.96 47.53
N THR A 362 -2.14 3.66 47.57
CA THR A 362 -1.88 2.81 48.74
C THR A 362 -0.62 1.99 48.54
N ASP A 363 0.39 2.22 49.38
CA ASP A 363 1.65 1.48 49.31
C ASP A 363 1.51 0.02 49.78
N ASN A 364 2.58 -0.77 49.59
CA ASN A 364 2.63 -2.17 50.01
C ASN A 364 2.53 -2.39 51.53
N MET A 365 2.62 -1.32 52.34
CA MET A 365 2.44 -1.36 53.79
C MET A 365 1.01 -0.97 54.21
N GLY A 366 0.14 -0.63 53.24
CA GLY A 366 -1.24 -0.21 53.47
C GLY A 366 -1.40 1.27 53.83
N ASN A 367 -0.38 2.10 53.63
CA ASN A 367 -0.49 3.54 53.85
C ASN A 367 -1.03 4.21 52.59
N THR A 368 -2.13 4.95 52.73
CA THR A 368 -2.73 5.72 51.64
C THR A 368 -2.30 7.17 51.70
N PHE A 369 -1.84 7.72 50.58
CA PHE A 369 -1.52 9.14 50.46
C PHE A 369 -1.95 9.71 49.09
N PRO A 370 -2.34 10.99 49.05
CA PRO A 370 -2.67 11.64 47.79
C PRO A 370 -1.39 11.89 46.99
N VAL A 371 -1.41 11.51 45.72
CA VAL A 371 -0.34 11.79 44.75
C VAL A 371 -0.89 12.62 43.60
N THR A 372 -0.02 13.40 42.96
CA THR A 372 -0.32 14.08 41.72
C THR A 372 0.82 13.87 40.76
N VAL A 373 0.55 13.19 39.64
CA VAL A 373 1.55 12.67 38.69
C VAL A 373 1.24 13.14 37.28
N ARG A 374 2.25 13.19 36.40
CA ARG A 374 2.08 13.49 34.98
C ARG A 374 3.19 12.84 34.15
N MET A 375 2.90 12.68 32.86
CA MET A 375 3.90 12.37 31.84
C MET A 375 4.42 13.67 31.20
N LYS A 376 5.73 13.69 30.93
CA LYS A 376 6.44 14.67 30.11
C LYS A 376 7.00 13.97 28.89
N TYR A 377 6.70 14.51 27.72
CA TYR A 377 7.14 13.98 26.44
C TYR A 377 8.19 14.87 25.80
N THR A 378 9.15 14.26 25.11
CA THR A 378 10.17 14.94 24.30
C THR A 378 10.31 14.24 22.95
N ILE A 379 10.25 14.98 21.84
CA ILE A 379 10.69 14.44 20.54
C ILE A 379 12.20 14.40 20.54
N LEU A 380 12.81 13.21 20.62
CA LEU A 380 14.27 13.09 20.56
C LEU A 380 14.78 13.24 19.12
N GLN A 381 14.13 12.56 18.18
CA GLN A 381 14.49 12.55 16.77
C GLN A 381 13.24 12.53 15.91
N LYS A 382 13.37 13.02 14.67
CA LYS A 382 12.27 13.07 13.71
C LYS A 382 12.77 12.82 12.30
N ASP A 383 11.99 12.05 11.55
CA ASP A 383 12.25 11.68 10.16
C ASP A 383 13.58 10.92 9.98
N VAL A 384 13.95 10.12 10.98
CA VAL A 384 15.15 9.27 10.99
C VAL A 384 14.82 7.82 10.64
N SER A 385 15.83 7.03 10.31
CA SER A 385 15.66 5.57 10.18
C SER A 385 15.86 4.89 11.53
N HIS A 386 14.97 3.96 11.87
CA HIS A 386 15.06 3.13 13.08
C HIS A 386 15.03 1.65 12.70
N SER A 387 15.99 0.87 13.20
CA SER A 387 16.06 -0.56 12.94
C SER A 387 15.51 -1.35 14.12
N VAL A 388 14.55 -2.23 13.85
CA VAL A 388 13.94 -3.11 14.85
C VAL A 388 14.33 -4.54 14.51
N THR A 389 14.88 -5.24 15.49
CA THR A 389 15.23 -6.66 15.35
C THR A 389 14.16 -7.48 16.04
N THR A 390 13.76 -8.59 15.43
CA THR A 390 12.79 -9.52 15.99
C THR A 390 13.22 -10.95 15.74
N SER A 391 12.48 -11.91 16.28
CA SER A 391 12.57 -13.33 15.96
C SER A 391 12.42 -13.65 14.46
N THR A 392 11.91 -12.71 13.66
CA THR A 392 11.74 -12.87 12.20
C THR A 392 12.84 -12.20 11.37
N GLY A 393 13.76 -11.48 12.03
CA GLY A 393 14.85 -10.72 11.39
C GLY A 393 14.81 -9.24 11.76
N THR A 394 15.71 -8.48 11.13
CA THR A 394 15.83 -7.03 11.32
C THR A 394 15.16 -6.28 10.18
N VAL A 395 14.30 -5.32 10.52
CA VAL A 395 13.62 -4.42 9.58
C VAL A 395 14.05 -2.99 9.87
N ASN A 396 14.41 -2.24 8.83
CA ASN A 396 14.72 -0.82 8.94
C ASN A 396 13.50 0.02 8.53
N TYR A 397 12.98 0.80 9.48
CA TYR A 397 11.83 1.68 9.32
C TYR A 397 12.30 3.12 9.07
N PRO A 398 12.17 3.64 7.84
CA PRO A 398 12.48 5.04 7.55
C PRO A 398 11.41 5.97 8.11
N ASN A 399 11.68 7.28 8.10
CA ASN A 399 10.72 8.32 8.45
C ASN A 399 10.09 8.12 9.84
N THR A 400 10.91 7.80 10.84
CA THR A 400 10.49 7.50 12.21
C THR A 400 10.64 8.72 13.13
N ILE A 401 9.68 8.91 14.03
CA ILE A 401 9.74 9.85 15.15
C ILE A 401 10.07 9.04 16.41
N GLU A 402 11.12 9.46 17.12
CA GLU A 402 11.48 8.93 18.43
C GLU A 402 10.96 9.90 19.51
N VAL A 403 10.11 9.39 20.40
CA VAL A 403 9.50 10.15 21.49
C VAL A 403 9.89 9.52 22.82
N GLU A 404 10.47 10.31 23.71
CA GLU A 404 10.73 9.90 25.09
C GLU A 404 9.58 10.37 26.00
N GLU A 405 9.12 9.49 26.87
CA GLU A 405 8.16 9.72 27.94
C GLU A 405 8.87 9.58 29.29
N ALA A 406 8.83 10.65 30.08
CA ALA A 406 9.35 10.72 31.44
C ALA A 406 8.22 10.99 32.43
N TYR A 407 8.43 10.60 33.68
CA TYR A 407 7.39 10.59 34.71
C TYR A 407 7.72 11.59 35.83
N GLU A 408 6.80 12.49 36.14
CA GLU A 408 6.99 13.54 37.13
C GLU A 408 5.89 13.52 38.20
N GLN A 409 6.24 13.80 39.44
CA GLN A 409 5.32 13.99 40.57
C GLN A 409 5.34 15.45 41.03
N PHE A 410 4.18 15.96 41.44
CA PHE A 410 4.09 17.26 42.10
C PHE A 410 4.38 17.11 43.60
N ASN A 411 5.42 17.77 44.08
CA ASN A 411 5.83 17.71 45.50
C ASN A 411 5.15 18.76 46.40
N GLY A 412 4.13 19.46 45.89
CA GLY A 412 3.48 20.59 46.55
C GLY A 412 3.96 21.97 46.10
N THR A 413 5.12 22.05 45.43
CA THR A 413 5.69 23.32 44.92
C THR A 413 6.08 23.25 43.46
N THR A 414 6.72 22.16 43.04
CA THR A 414 7.23 21.96 41.69
C THR A 414 6.98 20.52 41.23
N TRP A 415 7.04 20.33 39.92
CA TRP A 415 7.13 19.00 39.33
C TRP A 415 8.57 18.51 39.44
N VAL A 416 8.73 17.29 39.93
CA VAL A 416 10.02 16.61 40.10
C VAL A 416 10.00 15.27 39.40
N ASP A 417 11.12 14.87 38.83
CA ASP A 417 11.30 13.56 38.21
C ASP A 417 11.14 12.45 39.26
N LEU A 418 10.40 11.39 38.92
CA LEU A 418 10.18 10.24 39.80
C LEU A 418 11.41 9.32 39.92
N GLY A 419 12.39 9.45 39.04
CA GLY A 419 13.57 8.57 38.98
C GLY A 419 13.21 7.13 38.61
N ALA A 420 12.05 6.91 37.98
CA ALA A 420 11.55 5.59 37.60
C ALA A 420 12.13 5.09 36.26
N GLY A 421 12.93 5.91 35.57
CA GLY A 421 13.34 5.67 34.20
C GLY A 421 12.41 6.34 33.19
N THR A 422 12.50 5.95 31.92
CA THR A 422 11.72 6.53 30.81
C THR A 422 11.19 5.43 29.88
N ALA A 423 10.20 5.77 29.07
CA ALA A 423 9.81 4.96 27.90
C ALA A 423 10.18 5.69 26.61
N ARG A 424 10.65 4.97 25.60
CA ARG A 424 10.93 5.49 24.25
C ARG A 424 10.08 4.81 23.22
N TYR A 425 9.29 5.60 22.52
CA TYR A 425 8.39 5.15 21.48
C TYR A 425 8.94 5.54 20.11
N TYR A 426 8.86 4.62 19.16
CA TYR A 426 9.30 4.84 17.78
C TYR A 426 8.10 4.71 16.86
N TYR A 427 7.65 5.82 16.28
CA TYR A 427 6.51 5.84 15.36
C TYR A 427 7.00 6.03 13.93
N SER A 428 6.77 5.05 13.06
CA SER A 428 7.13 5.14 11.63
C SER A 428 5.92 5.57 10.80
N ARG A 429 6.17 6.49 9.87
CA ARG A 429 5.13 7.09 9.03
C ARG A 429 4.39 6.03 8.22
N ASN A 430 3.06 6.07 8.28
CA ASN A 430 2.10 5.16 7.66
C ASN A 430 2.18 3.71 8.15
N ILE A 431 2.82 3.47 9.30
CA ILE A 431 2.94 2.13 9.90
C ILE A 431 2.38 2.14 11.32
N GLY A 432 2.81 3.07 12.16
CA GLY A 432 2.45 3.10 13.58
C GLY A 432 3.67 3.01 14.49
N MET A 433 3.45 2.62 15.75
CA MET A 433 4.53 2.35 16.70
C MET A 433 5.27 1.08 16.27
N VAL A 434 6.53 1.20 15.86
CA VAL A 434 7.37 0.09 15.39
C VAL A 434 8.24 -0.51 16.50
N ASP A 435 8.49 0.26 17.56
CA ASP A 435 9.28 -0.15 18.71
C ASP A 435 8.86 0.67 19.94
N LEU A 436 8.96 0.07 21.12
CA LEU A 436 8.80 0.70 22.42
C LEU A 436 9.85 0.09 23.35
N GLN A 437 10.65 0.93 23.99
CA GLN A 437 11.70 0.53 24.93
C GLN A 437 11.44 1.16 26.29
N TYR A 438 11.47 0.38 27.36
CA TYR A 438 11.51 0.87 28.73
C TYR A 438 12.96 0.93 29.18
N LEU A 439 13.35 2.06 29.76
CA LEU A 439 14.69 2.33 30.22
C LEU A 439 14.66 2.55 31.74
N ASP A 440 15.62 1.97 32.45
CA ASP A 440 15.82 2.27 33.86
C ASP A 440 16.37 3.70 34.08
N ALA A 441 16.52 4.10 35.35
CA ALA A 441 17.08 5.41 35.69
C ALA A 441 18.53 5.62 35.23
N GLY A 442 19.25 4.55 34.89
CA GLY A 442 20.59 4.57 34.30
C GLY A 442 20.59 4.67 32.76
N GLY A 443 19.43 4.61 32.13
CA GLY A 443 19.26 4.62 30.68
C GLY A 443 19.51 3.27 30.00
N ALA A 444 19.52 2.17 30.75
CA ALA A 444 19.61 0.83 30.18
C ALA A 444 18.21 0.32 29.82
N VAL A 445 18.06 -0.27 28.63
CA VAL A 445 16.79 -0.90 28.22
C VAL A 445 16.53 -2.12 29.09
N THR A 446 15.41 -2.12 29.80
CA THR A 446 14.97 -3.26 30.63
C THR A 446 14.00 -4.14 29.87
N ASP A 447 13.11 -3.53 29.10
CA ASP A 447 12.05 -4.21 28.35
C ASP A 447 11.82 -3.54 27.00
N LYS A 448 11.36 -4.31 26.02
CA LYS A 448 11.03 -3.80 24.68
C LYS A 448 9.88 -4.55 24.02
N PHE A 449 9.15 -3.82 23.18
CA PHE A 449 8.01 -4.28 22.40
C PHE A 449 8.27 -3.98 20.92
N GLU A 450 8.42 -5.01 20.12
CA GLU A 450 9.04 -4.89 18.82
C GLU A 450 8.07 -5.30 17.72
N MET A 451 7.87 -4.45 16.71
CA MET A 451 6.94 -4.73 15.63
C MET A 451 7.41 -5.93 14.82
N ARG A 452 6.68 -7.03 14.94
CA ARG A 452 7.00 -8.32 14.32
C ARG A 452 6.37 -8.47 12.94
N ARG A 453 5.09 -8.12 12.81
CA ARG A 453 4.31 -8.21 11.55
C ARG A 453 3.26 -7.12 11.54
N TYR A 454 2.95 -6.58 10.37
CA TYR A 454 1.91 -5.58 10.21
C TYR A 454 1.23 -5.66 8.85
N GLN A 455 -0.01 -5.21 8.81
CA GLN A 455 -0.80 -4.90 7.63
C GLN A 455 -1.60 -3.65 7.94
N VAL A 456 -1.27 -2.55 7.27
CA VAL A 456 -1.88 -1.23 7.49
C VAL A 456 -2.53 -0.78 6.19
N PHE A 457 -3.76 -0.26 6.28
CA PHE A 457 -4.59 0.12 5.14
C PHE A 457 -4.81 1.63 5.02
#